data_AF-A0A2S6R3B9-F1
#
_entry.id   AF-A0A2S6R3B9-F1
#
_cell.length_a   1.000
_cell.length_b   1.000
_cell.length_c   1.000
_cell.angle_alpha   90.00
_cell.angle_beta   90.00
_cell.angle_gamma   90.00
#
_symmetry.space_group_name_H-M   'P 1'
#
loop_
_entity.id
_entity.type
_entity.pdbx_description
1 polymer ?
#
loop_
_entity_poly.entity_id
_entity_poly.type
_entity_poly.pdbx_seq_one_letter_code
_entity_poly.pdbx_strand_id
1 'polypeptide(L)'
;MAKTNNTMVLLELTANIVSSHVTNNNVTPDSLPEFIKKVHASLAAATAGEQKFDDSPRHPAVPIKSLVSNDNLICLEDGKKLK
;
A
#
# COMPACT_ATOMS: atom_id res chain seq x y z
N MET A 1 -8.38 -17.97 24.82
CA MET A 1 -8.00 -18.78 23.64
C MET A 1 -8.13 -18.06 22.29
N ALA A 2 -8.91 -16.98 22.13
CA ALA A 2 -9.07 -16.30 20.84
C ALA A 2 -7.82 -15.54 20.31
N LYS A 3 -6.96 -14.99 21.18
CA LYS A 3 -5.84 -14.14 20.77
C LYS A 3 -4.69 -14.89 20.08
N THR A 4 -4.46 -16.16 20.45
CA THR A 4 -3.39 -16.99 19.87
C THR A 4 -3.70 -17.37 18.41
N ASN A 5 -4.97 -17.68 18.10
CA ASN A 5 -5.40 -18.03 16.75
C ASN A 5 -5.19 -16.87 15.77
N ASN A 6 -5.56 -15.64 16.17
CA ASN A 6 -5.35 -14.45 15.33
C ASN A 6 -3.86 -14.18 15.06
N THR A 7 -2.98 -14.46 16.03
CA THR A 7 -1.53 -14.25 15.85
C THR A 7 -0.94 -15.23 14.84
N MET A 8 -1.38 -16.51 14.89
CA MET A 8 -0.92 -17.52 13.93
C MET A 8 -1.42 -17.22 12.51
N VAL A 9 -2.69 -16.82 12.37
CA VAL A 9 -3.27 -16.44 11.07
C VAL A 9 -2.55 -15.22 10.48
N LEU A 10 -2.24 -14.22 11.31
CA LEU A 10 -1.51 -13.02 10.86
C LEU A 10 -0.11 -13.36 10.33
N LEU A 11 0.59 -14.27 11.03
CA LEU A 11 1.91 -14.72 10.62
C LEU A 11 1.85 -15.53 9.32
N GLU A 12 0.87 -16.43 9.19
CA GLU A 12 0.66 -17.23 7.98
C GLU A 12 0.37 -16.34 6.75
N LEU A 13 -0.53 -15.37 6.90
CA LEU A 13 -0.84 -14.40 5.84
C LEU A 13 0.38 -13.56 5.45
N THR A 14 1.14 -13.08 6.45
CA THR A 14 2.37 -12.33 6.20
C THR A 14 3.37 -13.17 5.41
N ALA A 15 3.60 -14.42 5.83
CA ALA A 15 4.53 -15.33 5.17
C ALA A 15 4.11 -15.63 3.72
N ASN A 16 2.82 -15.87 3.47
CA ASN A 16 2.28 -16.12 2.13
C ASN A 16 2.42 -14.91 1.20
N ILE A 17 2.18 -13.70 1.70
CA ILE A 17 2.33 -12.47 0.90
C ILE A 17 3.80 -12.22 0.57
N VAL A 18 4.68 -12.30 1.58
CA VAL A 18 6.11 -12.05 1.38
C VAL A 18 6.72 -13.09 0.43
N SER A 19 6.41 -14.38 0.59
CA SER A 19 6.93 -15.45 -0.27
C SER A 19 6.49 -15.28 -1.73
N SER A 20 5.22 -14.92 -1.96
CA SER A 20 4.72 -14.63 -3.30
C SER A 20 5.41 -13.41 -3.92
N HIS A 21 5.61 -12.36 -3.12
CA HIS A 21 6.26 -11.13 -3.59
C HIS A 21 7.72 -11.37 -3.98
N VAL A 22 8.52 -12.03 -3.13
CA VAL A 22 9.94 -12.30 -3.44
C VAL A 22 10.13 -13.31 -4.56
N THR A 23 9.16 -14.21 -4.79
CA THR A 23 9.19 -15.14 -5.93
C THR A 23 9.00 -14.42 -7.25
N ASN A 24 8.20 -13.35 -7.26
CA ASN A 24 7.77 -12.67 -8.48
C ASN A 24 8.42 -11.30 -8.69
N ASN A 25 9.25 -10.83 -7.75
CA ASN A 25 9.87 -9.51 -7.77
C ASN A 25 11.31 -9.57 -7.27
N ASN A 26 12.15 -8.66 -7.77
CA ASN A 26 13.55 -8.59 -7.41
C ASN A 26 13.70 -7.80 -6.09
N VAL A 27 13.83 -8.52 -4.96
CA VAL A 27 13.98 -7.92 -3.63
C VAL A 27 15.43 -8.06 -3.15
N THR A 28 16.03 -6.98 -2.67
CA THR A 28 17.39 -7.05 -2.10
C THR A 28 17.36 -7.68 -0.71
N PRO A 29 18.36 -8.49 -0.31
CA PRO A 29 18.40 -9.12 1.02
C PRO A 29 18.30 -8.11 2.17
N ASP A 30 18.89 -6.92 2.00
CA ASP A 30 18.87 -5.83 2.97
C ASP A 30 17.47 -5.21 3.18
N SER A 31 16.64 -5.17 2.12
CA SER A 31 15.29 -4.59 2.20
C SER A 31 14.24 -5.56 2.73
N LEU A 32 14.51 -6.86 2.68
CA LEU A 32 13.56 -7.91 3.07
C LEU A 32 13.09 -7.81 4.53
N PRO A 33 13.94 -7.56 5.54
CA PRO A 33 13.50 -7.40 6.93
C PRO A 33 12.53 -6.24 7.12
N GLU A 34 12.78 -5.11 6.44
CA GLU A 34 11.90 -3.95 6.50
C GLU A 34 10.56 -4.24 5.81
N PHE A 35 10.60 -4.94 4.68
CA PHE A 35 9.40 -5.34 3.94
C PHE A 35 8.50 -6.26 4.76
N ILE A 36 9.06 -7.29 5.40
CA ILE A 36 8.30 -8.20 6.29
C ILE A 36 7.62 -7.41 7.41
N LYS A 37 8.33 -6.49 8.06
CA LYS A 37 7.78 -5.64 9.12
C LYS A 37 6.61 -4.79 8.62
N LYS A 38 6.74 -4.18 7.44
CA LYS A 38 5.68 -3.38 6.82
C LYS A 38 4.43 -4.20 6.54
N VAL A 39 4.58 -5.36 5.90
CA VAL A 39 3.43 -6.24 5.58
C VAL A 39 2.71 -6.68 6.86
N HIS A 40 3.46 -7.15 7.86
CA HIS A 40 2.88 -7.55 9.14
C HIS A 40 2.16 -6.40 9.85
N ALA A 41 2.78 -5.22 9.91
CA ALA A 41 2.19 -4.03 10.53
C ALA A 41 0.90 -3.60 9.82
N SER A 42 0.87 -3.60 8.49
CA SER A 42 -0.32 -3.27 7.71
C SER A 42 -1.48 -4.24 7.97
N LEU A 43 -1.21 -5.55 8.00
CA LEU A 43 -2.24 -6.55 8.31
C LEU A 43 -2.71 -6.46 9.77
N ALA A 44 -1.80 -6.18 10.71
CA ALA A 44 -2.15 -5.96 12.11
C ALA A 44 -3.06 -4.74 12.27
N ALA A 45 -2.74 -3.62 11.61
CA ALA A 45 -3.55 -2.41 11.63
C ALA A 45 -4.93 -2.64 10.99
N ALA A 46 -4.99 -3.35 9.87
CA ALA A 46 -6.24 -3.68 9.18
C ALA A 46 -7.15 -4.55 10.05
N THR A 47 -6.59 -5.53 10.76
CA THR A 47 -7.36 -6.41 11.66
C THR A 47 -7.75 -5.74 12.98
N ALA A 48 -7.02 -4.71 13.42
CA ALA A 48 -7.36 -3.89 14.57
C ALA A 48 -8.48 -2.87 14.30
N GLY A 49 -8.84 -2.63 13.04
CA GLY A 49 -9.87 -1.66 12.65
C GLY A 49 -9.47 -0.19 12.89
N GLU A 50 -8.18 0.09 13.11
CA GLU A 50 -7.68 1.41 13.47
C GLU A 50 -7.41 2.34 12.27
N GLN A 51 -7.62 1.87 11.04
CA GLN A 51 -7.42 2.72 9.88
C GLN A 51 -8.62 3.66 9.70
N LYS A 52 -8.57 4.82 10.38
CA LYS A 52 -9.31 6.01 9.95
C LYS A 52 -8.82 6.36 8.55
N PHE A 53 -9.58 5.96 7.53
CA PHE A 53 -9.46 6.60 6.24
C PHE A 53 -9.77 8.08 6.44
N ASP A 54 -8.84 8.93 6.03
CA ASP A 54 -9.13 10.34 5.88
C ASP A 54 -10.13 10.46 4.72
N ASP A 55 -11.41 10.49 5.07
CA ASP A 55 -12.53 10.67 4.13
C ASP A 55 -12.67 12.15 3.71
N SER A 56 -11.65 12.98 3.98
CA SER A 56 -11.67 14.34 3.45
C SER A 56 -11.70 14.23 1.93
N PRO A 57 -12.68 14.89 1.29
CA PRO A 57 -12.76 14.87 -0.16
C PRO A 57 -11.43 15.36 -0.72
N ARG A 58 -10.70 14.47 -1.40
CA ARG A 58 -9.49 14.84 -2.13
C ARG A 58 -9.91 15.79 -3.24
N HIS A 59 -9.61 17.07 -3.05
CA HIS A 59 -9.82 18.06 -4.09
C HIS A 59 -8.74 17.89 -5.15
N PRO A 60 -9.11 17.71 -6.42
CA PRO A 60 -8.13 17.52 -7.47
C PRO A 60 -7.22 18.74 -7.56
N ALA A 61 -5.91 18.51 -7.67
CA ALA A 61 -4.91 19.59 -7.74
C ALA A 61 -5.14 20.52 -8.95
N VAL A 62 -5.79 20.00 -10.00
CA VAL A 62 -6.14 20.72 -11.22
C VAL A 62 -7.55 20.37 -11.71
N PRO A 63 -8.24 21.30 -12.42
CA PRO A 63 -9.53 21.00 -13.03
C PRO A 63 -9.45 19.81 -13.99
N ILE A 64 -10.47 18.94 -14.00
CA ILE A 64 -10.50 17.72 -14.82
C ILE A 64 -10.25 18.00 -16.31
N LYS A 65 -10.71 19.16 -16.80
CA LYS A 65 -10.55 19.60 -18.19
C LYS A 65 -9.09 19.85 -18.61
N SER A 66 -8.18 20.01 -17.65
CA SER A 66 -6.75 20.25 -17.88
C SER A 66 -5.89 18.99 -17.84
N LEU A 67 -6.48 17.82 -17.52
CA LEU A 67 -5.76 16.56 -17.35
C LEU A 67 -5.29 15.91 -18.65
N VAL A 68 -6.03 16.16 -19.74
CA VAL A 68 -5.78 15.56 -21.05
C VAL A 68 -5.63 16.69 -22.06
N SER A 69 -4.39 16.98 -22.42
CA SER A 69 -4.03 17.73 -23.63
C SER A 69 -3.14 16.83 -24.48
N ASN A 70 -3.20 16.98 -25.81
CA ASN A 70 -2.50 16.11 -26.78
C ASN A 70 -0.99 15.91 -26.49
N ASP A 71 -0.37 16.78 -25.69
CA ASP A 71 1.05 16.75 -25.38
C ASP A 71 1.43 16.36 -23.92
N ASN A 72 0.51 16.25 -22.95
CA ASN A 72 0.88 15.94 -21.55
C ASN A 72 -0.25 15.31 -20.73
N LEU A 73 0.09 14.31 -19.90
CA LEU A 73 -0.77 13.77 -18.84
C LEU A 73 -0.42 14.45 -17.50
N ILE A 74 -1.41 14.93 -16.76
CA ILE A 74 -1.19 15.59 -15.46
C ILE A 74 -1.68 14.70 -14.33
N CYS A 75 -0.87 14.50 -13.28
CA CYS A 75 -1.27 13.74 -12.10
C CYS A 75 -2.36 14.49 -11.32
N LEU A 76 -3.46 13.80 -10.99
CA LEU A 76 -4.57 14.37 -10.19
C LEU A 76 -4.24 14.56 -8.71
N GLU A 77 -3.26 13.81 -8.21
CA GLU A 77 -2.80 13.85 -6.82
C GLU A 77 -1.76 14.95 -6.61
N ASP A 78 -0.83 15.12 -7.56
CA ASP A 78 0.33 16.01 -7.41
C ASP A 78 0.29 17.26 -8.31
N GLY A 79 -0.58 17.31 -9.32
CA GLY A 79 -0.61 18.38 -10.32
C GLY A 79 0.60 18.45 -11.26
N LYS A 80 1.52 17.47 -11.18
CA LYS A 80 2.75 17.43 -11.98
C LYS A 80 2.48 16.88 -13.38
N LYS A 81 3.13 17.49 -14.38
CA LYS A 81 3.13 17.00 -15.77
C LYS A 81 4.04 15.77 -15.87
N LEU A 82 3.46 14.67 -16.35
CA LEU A 82 4.17 13.48 -16.75
C LEU A 82 4.38 13.58 -18.27
N LYS A 83 5.64 13.55 -18.68
CA LYS A 83 6.04 13.40 -20.09
C LYS A 83 6.06 11.93 -20.46
#